data_AF-A0AAD1WK42-F1
#
_entry.id   AF-A0AAD1WK42-F1
#
_cell.length_a   1.000
_cell.length_b   1.000
_cell.length_c   1.000
_cell.angle_alpha   90.00
_cell.angle_beta   90.00
_cell.angle_gamma   90.00
#
_symmetry.space_group_name_H-M   'P 1'
#
loop_
_entity.id
_entity.type
_entity.pdbx_description
1 polymer ?
#
loop_
_entity_poly.entity_id
_entity_poly.type
_entity_poly.pdbx_seq_one_letter_code
_entity_poly.pdbx_strand_id
1 'polypeptide(L)'
;MNDYGYPKVICNDVPERKYLCCHCENILRKAVQTMCGHRYCAQCLSRLASSTNRTICPKCREGEDPSSLSEECVLIEEKSFSDVAINKEISELKVHCATSECTWAGVLKDYDDHRNLCDYTEIQCHTGCGQMVRRKHLADHLENECPNNKTNLCPKCSQRIRPNELPRHVCPKRGSEDQKKGKNGPGSGKEKCVFSQVGCSFRGIKEKLKEHEKSSSSAHLALLLSVVAEQGSKKKKDTSHQQSDELEQRIQVTENILTVLNREMENMHAQLASEREQNVVRQRRMRAMEHKIDSYHHALAMKDVQINELSLRLQALEQATYDGVFVWRITNLTQRCQDAINGQSTSLYSPAFYSAKYGYKACLRIYLNGDGAGRGTHVSLFFAVMKGEYDAFLFWPFKHKVNIPHSHFFV
;
A
#
# COMPACT_ATOMS: atom_id res chain seq x y z
N MET A 1 10.67 -15.84 15.85
CA MET A 1 10.72 -17.31 15.72
C MET A 1 10.24 -17.71 14.33
N ASN A 2 10.69 -18.85 13.81
CA ASN A 2 10.40 -19.28 12.43
C ASN A 2 9.11 -20.13 12.34
N ASP A 3 7.99 -19.45 12.12
CA ASP A 3 6.61 -19.99 12.11
C ASP A 3 6.25 -20.77 10.81
N TYR A 4 7.13 -21.67 10.37
CA TYR A 4 6.95 -22.41 9.12
C TYR A 4 6.11 -23.68 9.27
N GLY A 5 5.98 -24.20 10.50
CA GLY A 5 5.16 -25.35 10.89
C GLY A 5 4.72 -25.19 12.34
N TYR A 6 3.63 -25.84 12.77
CA TYR A 6 3.14 -25.66 14.14
C TYR A 6 4.08 -26.37 15.15
N PRO A 7 4.52 -25.69 16.23
CA PRO A 7 5.45 -26.29 17.20
C PRO A 7 4.88 -27.57 17.82
N LYS A 8 5.66 -28.67 17.82
CA LYS A 8 5.22 -29.98 18.39
C LYS A 8 4.65 -29.89 19.82
N VAL A 9 5.11 -28.92 20.60
CA VAL A 9 4.67 -28.68 22.00
C VAL A 9 3.20 -28.29 22.15
N ILE A 10 2.51 -27.86 21.09
CA ILE A 10 1.09 -27.47 21.19
C ILE A 10 0.14 -28.66 21.18
N CYS A 11 0.58 -29.84 20.75
CA CYS A 11 -0.25 -31.05 20.77
C CYS A 11 -0.33 -31.64 22.17
N ASN A 12 -1.50 -32.16 22.53
CA ASN A 12 -1.72 -32.81 23.82
C ASN A 12 -1.08 -34.20 23.86
N ASP A 13 -1.07 -34.87 22.71
CA ASP A 13 -0.44 -36.17 22.46
C ASP A 13 0.77 -36.00 21.53
N VAL A 14 1.75 -36.92 21.55
CA VAL A 14 2.93 -36.84 20.68
C VAL A 14 2.50 -37.05 19.21
N PRO A 15 2.68 -36.06 18.31
CA PRO A 15 2.18 -36.16 16.94
C PRO A 15 2.91 -37.24 16.13
N GLU A 16 2.16 -38.05 15.38
CA GLU A 16 2.69 -39.10 14.51
C GLU A 16 3.68 -38.54 13.47
N ARG A 17 4.69 -39.34 13.09
CA ARG A 17 5.70 -38.93 12.10
C ARG A 17 5.11 -38.50 10.75
N LYS A 18 3.96 -39.05 10.34
CA LYS A 18 3.26 -38.65 9.09
C LYS A 18 2.77 -37.20 9.09
N TYR A 19 2.60 -36.58 10.28
CA TYR A 19 2.17 -35.19 10.43
C TYR A 19 3.31 -34.18 10.49
N LEU A 20 4.58 -34.63 10.45
CA LEU A 20 5.75 -33.78 10.61
C LEU A 20 6.35 -33.37 9.26
N CYS A 21 6.85 -32.13 9.20
CA CYS A 21 7.55 -31.59 8.03
C CYS A 21 8.96 -32.16 7.90
N CYS A 22 9.29 -32.69 6.73
CA CYS A 22 10.62 -33.23 6.39
C CYS A 22 11.76 -32.20 6.41
N HIS A 23 11.48 -30.90 6.60
CA HIS A 23 12.48 -29.83 6.73
C HIS A 23 12.56 -29.20 8.13
N CYS A 24 11.43 -28.82 8.74
CA CYS A 24 11.41 -28.09 10.01
C CYS A 24 11.01 -28.94 11.22
N GLU A 25 10.74 -30.24 11.01
CA GLU A 25 10.33 -31.25 12.02
C GLU A 25 9.14 -30.90 12.91
N ASN A 26 8.45 -29.79 12.62
CA ASN A 26 7.21 -29.35 13.24
C ASN A 26 6.01 -29.87 12.47
N ILE A 27 4.82 -29.76 13.05
CA ILE A 27 3.58 -30.25 12.45
C ILE A 27 3.30 -29.47 11.16
N LEU A 28 2.89 -30.16 10.11
CA LEU A 28 2.72 -29.60 8.77
C LEU A 28 1.70 -28.46 8.75
N ARG A 29 2.17 -27.25 8.46
CA ARG A 29 1.34 -26.04 8.24
C ARG A 29 1.11 -25.89 6.74
N LYS A 30 -0.13 -26.13 6.28
CA LYS A 30 -0.50 -26.28 4.85
C LYS A 30 0.38 -27.36 4.20
N ALA A 31 0.09 -28.61 4.51
CA ALA A 31 0.86 -29.77 4.05
C ALA A 31 0.86 -29.84 2.52
N VAL A 32 2.05 -29.90 1.92
CA VAL A 32 2.27 -30.18 0.50
C VAL A 32 3.11 -31.45 0.37
N GLN A 33 2.77 -32.28 -0.62
CA GLN A 33 3.49 -33.49 -0.97
C GLN A 33 4.27 -33.26 -2.27
N THR A 34 5.52 -33.72 -2.29
CA THR A 34 6.43 -33.63 -3.43
C THR A 34 6.36 -34.89 -4.29
N MET A 35 6.89 -34.85 -5.52
CA MET A 35 6.88 -36.01 -6.45
C MET A 35 7.41 -37.30 -5.81
N CYS A 36 8.56 -37.24 -5.12
CA CYS A 36 9.11 -38.33 -4.29
C CYS A 36 8.33 -38.65 -2.99
N GLY A 37 7.02 -38.37 -2.92
CA GLY A 37 6.12 -38.72 -1.82
C GLY A 37 6.33 -38.01 -0.47
N HIS A 38 7.43 -37.30 -0.27
CA HIS A 38 7.76 -36.62 0.98
C HIS A 38 6.91 -35.36 1.26
N ARG A 39 6.79 -34.97 2.53
CA ARG A 39 5.85 -33.94 3.01
C ARG A 39 6.53 -32.74 3.64
N TYR A 40 6.07 -31.56 3.27
CA TYR A 40 6.59 -30.29 3.73
C TYR A 40 5.45 -29.33 4.07
N CYS A 41 5.70 -28.36 4.96
CA CYS A 41 4.85 -27.18 5.01
C CYS A 41 5.04 -26.40 3.70
N ALA A 42 3.99 -25.80 3.13
CA ALA A 42 4.09 -25.02 1.90
C ALA A 42 5.22 -23.96 1.96
N GLN A 43 5.33 -23.24 3.09
CA GLN A 43 6.37 -22.23 3.30
C GLN A 43 7.79 -22.80 3.44
N CYS A 44 7.93 -24.06 3.87
CA CYS A 44 9.20 -24.79 3.87
C CYS A 44 9.60 -25.20 2.46
N LEU A 45 8.67 -25.80 1.70
CA LEU A 45 8.97 -26.24 0.33
C LEU A 45 9.32 -25.06 -0.56
N SER A 46 8.52 -23.98 -0.53
CA SER A 46 8.77 -22.79 -1.34
C SER A 46 10.16 -22.19 -1.09
N ARG A 47 10.63 -22.17 0.16
CA ARG A 47 11.99 -21.73 0.52
C ARG A 47 13.09 -22.65 0.01
N LEU A 48 12.86 -23.96 0.00
CA LEU A 48 13.81 -24.95 -0.52
C LEU A 48 13.84 -25.01 -2.06
N ALA A 49 12.72 -24.69 -2.71
CA ALA A 49 12.62 -24.58 -4.18
C ALA A 49 13.11 -23.22 -4.71
N SER A 50 12.96 -22.14 -3.94
CA SER A 50 13.41 -20.78 -4.30
C SER A 50 14.94 -20.58 -4.23
N SER A 51 15.71 -21.57 -3.77
CA SER A 51 17.17 -21.52 -3.84
C SER A 51 17.64 -21.63 -5.30
N THR A 52 18.67 -20.87 -5.70
CA THR A 52 19.20 -20.85 -7.08
C THR A 52 19.84 -22.17 -7.56
N ASN A 53 19.90 -23.20 -6.72
CA ASN A 53 20.41 -24.53 -7.05
C ASN A 53 19.26 -25.56 -7.12
N ARG A 54 19.45 -26.62 -7.92
CA ARG A 54 18.56 -27.78 -8.03
C ARG A 54 18.51 -28.57 -6.71
N THR A 55 17.72 -28.11 -5.74
CA THR A 55 17.63 -28.70 -4.41
C THR A 55 16.94 -30.06 -4.43
N ILE A 56 17.60 -31.07 -3.86
CA ILE A 56 17.10 -32.44 -3.70
C ILE A 56 16.44 -32.58 -2.33
N CYS A 57 15.35 -33.35 -2.27
CA CYS A 57 14.66 -33.76 -1.04
C CYS A 57 15.65 -34.37 -0.03
N PRO A 58 15.89 -33.74 1.14
CA PRO A 58 16.85 -34.25 2.12
C PRO A 58 16.58 -35.69 2.56
N LYS A 59 15.30 -36.08 2.67
CA LYS A 59 14.90 -37.44 3.05
C LYS A 59 15.08 -38.52 1.98
N CYS A 60 15.18 -38.15 0.69
CA CYS A 60 15.61 -39.10 -0.34
C CYS A 60 17.13 -39.35 -0.23
N ARG A 61 17.90 -38.30 0.05
CA ARG A 61 19.36 -38.37 0.25
C ARG A 61 19.78 -39.15 1.51
N GLU A 62 18.86 -39.38 2.45
CA GLU A 62 19.09 -40.24 3.63
C GLU A 62 18.96 -41.75 3.33
N GLY A 63 18.50 -42.15 2.13
CA GLY A 63 18.19 -43.55 1.80
C GLY A 63 18.87 -44.14 0.56
N GLU A 64 19.57 -43.34 -0.26
CA GLU A 64 20.10 -43.76 -1.57
C GLU A 64 21.53 -43.27 -1.84
N ASP A 65 22.22 -43.98 -2.75
CA ASP A 65 23.48 -43.54 -3.35
C ASP A 65 23.22 -42.24 -4.14
N PRO A 66 24.08 -41.19 -4.03
CA PRO A 66 23.96 -39.98 -4.83
C PRO A 66 23.85 -40.21 -6.36
N SER A 67 24.24 -41.40 -6.83
CA SER A 67 24.20 -41.83 -8.23
C SER A 67 22.83 -42.35 -8.71
N SER A 68 21.91 -42.74 -7.81
CA SER A 68 20.59 -43.32 -8.19
C SER A 68 19.41 -42.34 -8.13
N LEU A 69 19.59 -41.18 -7.51
CA LEU A 69 18.52 -40.23 -7.18
C LEU A 69 17.74 -39.76 -8.42
N SER A 70 16.46 -40.13 -8.49
CA SER A 70 15.57 -39.81 -9.62
C SER A 70 15.26 -38.31 -9.73
N GLU A 71 14.78 -37.86 -10.90
CA GLU A 71 14.33 -36.47 -11.09
C GLU A 71 13.15 -36.09 -10.18
N GLU A 72 12.39 -37.07 -9.68
CA GLU A 72 11.27 -36.88 -8.73
C GLU A 72 11.75 -36.51 -7.32
N CYS A 73 13.03 -36.77 -7.01
CA CYS A 73 13.66 -36.35 -5.77
C CYS A 73 13.97 -34.84 -5.74
N VAL A 74 13.80 -34.11 -6.84
CA VAL A 74 14.02 -32.65 -6.90
C VAL A 74 12.82 -31.91 -6.31
N LEU A 75 13.08 -30.93 -5.44
CA LEU A 75 12.05 -30.08 -4.85
C LEU A 75 11.63 -28.98 -5.84
N ILE A 76 10.50 -29.20 -6.52
CA ILE A 76 9.90 -28.25 -7.47
C ILE A 76 8.51 -27.86 -6.93
N GLU A 77 8.32 -26.60 -6.56
CA GLU A 77 7.06 -26.10 -5.99
C GLU A 77 5.88 -26.28 -6.97
N GLU A 78 6.09 -25.98 -8.25
CA GLU A 78 5.11 -26.09 -9.34
C GLU A 78 4.62 -27.53 -9.62
N LYS A 79 5.40 -28.54 -9.23
CA LYS A 79 5.04 -29.97 -9.35
C LYS A 79 4.55 -30.58 -8.03
N SER A 80 4.55 -29.81 -6.94
CA SER A 80 4.03 -30.25 -5.65
C SER A 80 2.53 -30.04 -5.56
N PHE A 81 1.85 -30.85 -4.74
CA PHE A 81 0.41 -30.80 -4.57
C PHE A 81 0.02 -30.70 -3.09
N SER A 82 -1.11 -30.05 -2.81
CA SER A 82 -1.64 -29.95 -1.44
C SER A 82 -2.11 -31.32 -0.97
N ASP A 83 -1.59 -31.82 0.16
CA ASP A 83 -2.02 -33.10 0.73
C ASP A 83 -3.33 -32.88 1.51
N VAL A 84 -4.44 -32.85 0.79
CA VAL A 84 -5.77 -32.55 1.36
C VAL A 84 -6.16 -33.57 2.45
N ALA A 85 -5.73 -34.83 2.32
CA ALA A 85 -6.00 -35.87 3.31
C ALA A 85 -5.28 -35.58 4.63
N ILE A 86 -3.95 -35.37 4.57
CA ILE A 86 -3.16 -35.08 5.78
C ILE A 86 -3.51 -33.71 6.36
N ASN A 87 -3.83 -32.69 5.56
CA ASN A 87 -4.33 -31.41 6.10
C ASN A 87 -5.63 -31.59 6.90
N LYS A 88 -6.52 -32.52 6.50
CA LYS A 88 -7.76 -32.85 7.22
C LYS A 88 -7.51 -33.68 8.48
N GLU A 89 -6.58 -34.64 8.46
CA GLU A 89 -6.19 -35.36 9.69
C GLU A 89 -5.55 -34.41 10.70
N ILE A 90 -4.67 -33.52 10.22
CA ILE A 90 -3.96 -32.54 11.04
C ILE A 90 -4.91 -31.50 11.64
N SER A 91 -5.96 -31.06 10.93
CA SER A 91 -6.90 -30.05 11.44
C SER A 91 -7.68 -30.51 12.68
N GLU A 92 -7.90 -31.82 12.84
CA GLU A 92 -8.63 -32.41 13.98
C GLU A 92 -7.71 -32.76 15.18
N LEU A 93 -6.40 -32.53 15.09
CA LEU A 93 -5.47 -32.79 16.20
C LEU A 93 -5.80 -31.93 17.43
N LYS A 94 -5.86 -32.56 18.60
CA LYS A 94 -6.11 -31.88 19.88
C LYS A 94 -4.87 -31.10 20.32
N VAL A 95 -5.07 -29.82 20.61
CA VAL A 95 -4.01 -28.87 20.92
C VAL A 95 -4.38 -27.92 22.05
N HIS A 96 -3.37 -27.30 22.64
CA HIS A 96 -3.46 -26.25 23.65
C HIS A 96 -2.58 -25.06 23.28
N CYS A 97 -2.80 -23.92 23.95
CA CYS A 97 -1.97 -22.74 23.75
C CYS A 97 -0.63 -22.87 24.50
N ALA A 98 0.49 -22.66 23.80
CA ALA A 98 1.83 -22.66 24.41
C ALA A 98 2.19 -21.32 25.10
N THR A 99 1.29 -20.33 25.09
CA THR A 99 1.49 -19.06 25.80
C THR A 99 1.20 -19.24 27.30
N SER A 100 2.16 -18.87 28.15
CA SER A 100 2.03 -18.92 29.62
C SER A 100 0.72 -18.29 30.12
N GLU A 101 0.12 -18.91 31.14
CA GLU A 101 -1.22 -18.57 31.70
C GLU A 101 -2.42 -18.74 30.75
N CYS A 102 -2.24 -19.06 29.46
CA CYS A 102 -3.38 -19.29 28.57
C CYS A 102 -3.93 -20.71 28.73
N THR A 103 -5.18 -20.83 29.18
CA THR A 103 -5.88 -22.11 29.39
C THR A 103 -6.67 -22.59 28.17
N TRP A 104 -6.42 -22.05 26.97
CA TRP A 104 -7.13 -22.45 25.77
C TRP A 104 -6.67 -23.83 25.29
N ALA A 105 -7.64 -24.68 24.95
CA ALA A 105 -7.45 -25.95 24.26
C ALA A 105 -8.60 -26.20 23.29
N GLY A 106 -8.33 -26.91 22.19
CA GLY A 106 -9.26 -27.13 21.09
C GLY A 106 -8.68 -28.07 20.02
N VAL A 107 -9.16 -27.91 18.78
CA VAL A 107 -8.58 -28.58 17.60
C VAL A 107 -7.65 -27.63 16.83
N LEU A 108 -6.66 -28.18 16.14
CA LEU A 108 -5.62 -27.38 15.47
C LEU A 108 -6.18 -26.44 14.39
N LYS A 109 -7.32 -26.80 13.78
CA LYS A 109 -8.09 -25.94 12.87
C LYS A 109 -8.33 -24.53 13.43
N ASP A 110 -8.64 -24.44 14.73
CA ASP A 110 -9.06 -23.20 15.39
C ASP A 110 -7.88 -22.51 16.12
N TYR A 111 -6.68 -23.11 16.07
CA TYR A 111 -5.49 -22.68 16.81
C TYR A 111 -4.91 -21.35 16.32
N ASP A 112 -4.84 -21.11 15.01
CA ASP A 112 -4.30 -19.83 14.50
C ASP A 112 -5.23 -18.66 14.87
N ASP A 113 -6.56 -18.85 14.81
CA ASP A 113 -7.53 -17.83 15.21
C ASP A 113 -7.41 -17.53 16.71
N HIS A 114 -7.30 -18.57 17.55
CA HIS A 114 -6.98 -18.37 18.96
C HIS A 114 -5.66 -17.62 19.14
N ARG A 115 -4.57 -18.05 18.51
CA ARG A 115 -3.23 -17.46 18.64
C ARG A 115 -3.19 -15.98 18.23
N ASN A 116 -3.90 -15.63 17.17
CA ASN A 116 -4.05 -14.26 16.68
C ASN A 116 -4.79 -13.36 17.68
N LEU A 117 -5.70 -13.92 18.48
CA LEU A 117 -6.52 -13.19 19.46
C LEU A 117 -6.06 -13.35 20.92
N CYS A 118 -5.19 -14.31 21.24
CA CYS A 118 -4.83 -14.73 22.59
C CYS A 118 -4.40 -13.56 23.50
N ASP A 119 -5.17 -13.32 24.56
CA ASP A 119 -4.98 -12.24 25.54
C ASP A 119 -3.61 -12.22 26.21
N TYR A 120 -3.03 -13.39 26.41
CA TYR A 120 -1.79 -13.59 27.17
C TYR A 120 -0.54 -13.38 26.31
N THR A 121 -0.68 -13.36 24.98
CA THR A 121 0.45 -13.15 24.07
C THR A 121 1.01 -11.73 24.25
N GLU A 122 2.32 -11.65 24.44
CA GLU A 122 3.04 -10.38 24.47
C GLU A 122 3.20 -9.81 23.06
N ILE A 123 2.83 -8.55 22.91
CA ILE A 123 2.86 -7.79 21.66
C ILE A 123 3.59 -6.47 21.87
N GLN A 124 4.33 -6.03 20.85
CA GLN A 124 5.00 -4.74 20.89
C GLN A 124 3.95 -3.62 20.76
N CYS A 125 4.04 -2.59 21.61
CA CYS A 125 3.09 -1.48 21.54
C CYS A 125 3.22 -0.70 20.22
N HIS A 126 2.09 -0.58 19.49
CA HIS A 126 2.03 0.00 18.14
C HIS A 126 2.27 1.52 18.08
N THR A 127 2.37 2.22 19.22
CA THR A 127 2.80 3.63 19.28
C THR A 127 4.32 3.79 19.18
N GLY A 128 5.08 2.69 19.11
CA GLY A 128 6.52 2.70 18.99
C GLY A 128 7.25 3.04 20.30
N CYS A 129 6.61 2.89 21.46
CA CYS A 129 7.25 3.12 22.76
C CYS A 129 8.30 2.04 23.13
N GLY A 130 8.43 0.99 22.31
CA GLY A 130 9.39 -0.10 22.48
C GLY A 130 8.97 -1.19 23.48
N GLN A 131 7.98 -0.94 24.33
CA GLN A 131 7.55 -1.89 25.35
C GLN A 131 6.79 -3.08 24.74
N MET A 132 7.04 -4.26 25.29
CA MET A 132 6.25 -5.47 25.10
C MET A 132 5.18 -5.51 26.19
N VAL A 133 3.91 -5.66 25.79
CA VAL A 133 2.76 -5.73 26.70
C VAL A 133 1.88 -6.91 26.34
N ARG A 134 1.28 -7.56 27.34
CA ARG A 134 0.28 -8.61 27.09
C ARG A 134 -0.94 -7.99 26.42
N ARG A 135 -1.50 -8.66 25.41
CA ARG A 135 -2.63 -8.15 24.61
C ARG A 135 -3.80 -7.63 25.47
N LYS A 136 -4.19 -8.34 26.54
CA LYS A 136 -5.24 -7.89 27.49
C LYS A 136 -4.95 -6.59 28.25
N HIS A 137 -3.68 -6.18 28.37
CA HIS A 137 -3.28 -4.95 29.07
C HIS A 137 -2.90 -3.81 28.10
N LEU A 138 -2.97 -4.01 26.77
CA LEU A 138 -2.59 -2.98 25.80
C LEU A 138 -3.43 -1.70 25.93
N ALA A 139 -4.73 -1.80 26.24
CA ALA A 139 -5.59 -0.63 26.42
C ALA A 139 -5.15 0.24 27.62
N ASP A 140 -5.00 -0.37 28.79
CA ASP A 140 -4.53 0.29 30.02
C ASP A 140 -3.13 0.89 29.83
N HIS A 141 -2.22 0.14 29.21
CA HIS A 141 -0.90 0.65 28.83
C HIS A 141 -1.01 1.92 27.96
N LEU A 142 -1.85 1.93 26.93
CA LEU A 142 -2.01 3.09 26.05
C LEU A 142 -2.59 4.30 26.79
N GLU A 143 -3.58 4.10 27.65
CA GLU A 143 -4.27 5.19 28.36
C GLU A 143 -3.41 5.79 29.49
N ASN A 144 -2.81 4.95 30.33
CA ASN A 144 -2.21 5.38 31.59
C ASN A 144 -0.67 5.41 31.57
N GLU A 145 -0.02 4.49 30.87
CA GLU A 145 1.44 4.28 30.99
C GLU A 145 2.21 4.92 29.84
N CYS A 146 1.77 4.69 28.60
CA CYS A 146 2.52 4.81 27.36
C CYS A 146 3.18 6.20 27.16
N PRO A 147 4.53 6.28 27.19
CA PRO A 147 5.25 7.54 27.02
C PRO A 147 4.92 8.26 25.70
N ASN A 148 4.71 7.51 24.63
CA ASN A 148 4.41 8.05 23.29
C ASN A 148 2.95 8.50 23.11
N ASN A 149 2.04 8.16 24.04
CA ASN A 149 0.62 8.55 23.96
C ASN A 149 0.30 9.79 24.83
N LYS A 150 1.21 10.19 25.74
CA LYS A 150 1.01 11.35 26.61
C LYS A 150 1.12 12.66 25.82
N THR A 151 0.07 13.49 25.94
CA THR A 151 -0.03 14.76 25.20
C THR A 151 0.95 15.80 25.73
N ASN A 152 1.59 16.54 24.83
CA ASN A 152 2.62 17.53 25.17
C ASN A 152 2.10 18.97 24.98
N LEU A 153 2.58 19.86 25.85
CA LEU A 153 2.35 21.31 25.82
C LEU A 153 3.59 22.01 25.26
N CYS A 154 3.41 23.02 24.42
CA CYS A 154 4.52 23.72 23.79
C CYS A 154 5.26 24.66 24.78
N PRO A 155 6.58 24.51 25.02
CA PRO A 155 7.30 25.34 26.01
C PRO A 155 7.39 26.85 25.72
N LYS A 156 7.04 27.30 24.50
CA LYS A 156 7.12 28.71 24.08
C LYS A 156 5.78 29.44 23.99
N CYS A 157 4.65 28.72 24.02
CA CYS A 157 3.31 29.30 23.87
C CYS A 157 2.20 28.60 24.68
N SER A 158 2.53 27.51 25.39
CA SER A 158 1.63 26.72 26.24
C SER A 158 0.41 26.07 25.55
N GLN A 159 0.38 26.02 24.21
CA GLN A 159 -0.66 25.30 23.47
C GLN A 159 -0.45 23.78 23.51
N ARG A 160 -1.55 23.00 23.46
CA ARG A 160 -1.53 21.54 23.26
C ARG A 160 -1.18 21.24 21.80
N ILE A 161 -0.18 20.40 21.55
CA ILE A 161 0.27 20.05 20.18
C ILE A 161 0.51 18.53 20.13
N ARG A 162 0.13 17.85 19.03
CA ARG A 162 0.44 16.41 18.90
C ARG A 162 1.95 16.22 18.64
N PRO A 163 2.58 15.12 19.08
CA PRO A 163 4.04 14.94 18.92
C PRO A 163 4.55 15.11 17.48
N ASN A 164 3.75 14.73 16.48
CA ASN A 164 4.08 14.81 15.04
C ASN A 164 3.92 16.23 14.41
N GLU A 165 3.41 17.19 15.19
CA GLU A 165 3.14 18.58 14.77
C GLU A 165 4.14 19.58 15.39
N LEU A 166 4.75 19.22 16.53
CA LEU A 166 5.72 20.06 17.25
C LEU A 166 6.88 20.59 16.38
N PRO A 167 7.46 19.82 15.42
CA PRO A 167 8.52 20.33 14.53
C PRO A 167 8.09 21.45 13.56
N ARG A 168 6.77 21.67 13.37
CA ARG A 168 6.22 22.62 12.40
C ARG A 168 5.72 23.92 13.05
N HIS A 169 5.76 24.00 14.39
CA HIS A 169 5.22 25.12 15.16
C HIS A 169 6.24 26.26 15.31
N VAL A 170 5.89 27.46 14.81
CA VAL A 170 6.78 28.63 14.74
C VAL A 170 6.29 29.78 15.64
N CYS A 171 7.19 30.40 16.41
CA CYS A 171 6.92 31.60 17.22
C CYS A 171 7.66 32.84 16.65
N PRO A 172 7.03 34.03 16.53
CA PRO A 172 7.60 35.19 15.82
C PRO A 172 8.32 36.24 16.70
N LYS A 173 9.44 36.83 16.22
CA LYS A 173 10.09 38.11 16.65
C LYS A 173 10.86 38.80 15.48
N ARG A 174 11.46 40.00 15.69
CA ARG A 174 11.94 40.98 14.66
C ARG A 174 13.47 41.31 14.74
N GLY A 175 14.07 42.06 13.77
CA GLY A 175 15.51 42.46 13.70
C GLY A 175 15.84 43.70 12.78
N SER A 176 17.13 44.06 12.54
CA SER A 176 17.62 45.20 11.68
C SER A 176 19.17 45.21 11.36
N GLU A 177 19.71 46.21 10.61
CA GLU A 177 21.01 46.19 9.84
C GLU A 177 22.18 47.21 10.22
N ASP A 178 22.97 47.77 9.26
CA ASP A 178 24.47 47.90 9.24
C ASP A 178 25.08 49.18 8.51
N GLN A 179 26.44 49.46 8.49
CA GLN A 179 27.32 50.15 7.44
C GLN A 179 28.67 50.92 7.82
N LYS A 180 29.52 51.36 6.80
CA LYS A 180 30.98 51.82 6.81
C LYS A 180 31.33 52.81 5.60
N LYS A 181 32.50 53.48 5.25
CA LYS A 181 33.90 53.88 5.72
C LYS A 181 34.64 54.89 4.72
N GLY A 182 35.81 55.53 5.02
CA GLY A 182 36.72 56.36 4.11
C GLY A 182 37.89 57.16 4.83
N LYS A 183 38.84 58.01 4.31
CA LYS A 183 39.56 58.33 2.99
C LYS A 183 40.82 59.29 3.21
N ASN A 184 41.65 59.74 2.20
CA ASN A 184 42.94 60.56 2.33
C ASN A 184 43.40 61.39 1.04
N GLY A 185 44.49 62.24 1.04
CA GLY A 185 45.06 62.97 -0.19
C GLY A 185 46.42 63.80 -0.13
N PRO A 186 46.98 64.37 -1.26
CA PRO A 186 48.39 64.95 -1.41
C PRO A 186 48.62 66.25 -2.31
N GLY A 187 49.90 66.63 -2.66
CA GLY A 187 50.37 67.70 -3.64
C GLY A 187 51.93 67.86 -3.67
N SER A 188 52.72 68.73 -4.37
CA SER A 188 52.76 69.67 -5.56
C SER A 188 54.26 70.17 -5.76
N GLY A 189 54.84 71.01 -6.68
CA GLY A 189 54.57 71.70 -7.98
C GLY A 189 55.68 72.78 -8.36
N LYS A 190 56.12 73.00 -9.64
CA LYS A 190 57.01 74.15 -10.16
C LYS A 190 57.09 74.26 -11.72
N GLU A 191 57.40 75.45 -12.30
CA GLU A 191 57.02 75.88 -13.69
C GLU A 191 58.10 75.87 -14.84
N LYS A 192 57.67 76.24 -16.08
CA LYS A 192 58.39 76.18 -17.38
C LYS A 192 57.82 77.16 -18.45
N CYS A 193 58.41 77.25 -19.66
CA CYS A 193 57.82 77.90 -20.86
C CYS A 193 56.47 77.29 -21.27
N VAL A 194 55.55 78.09 -21.84
CA VAL A 194 54.20 77.64 -22.26
C VAL A 194 54.28 76.46 -23.23
N PHE A 195 55.11 76.56 -24.28
CA PHE A 195 55.30 75.49 -25.27
C PHE A 195 56.25 74.36 -24.80
N SER A 196 56.70 74.35 -23.54
CA SER A 196 57.56 73.27 -23.03
C SER A 196 56.85 71.92 -22.87
N GLN A 197 55.52 71.92 -22.94
CA GLN A 197 54.70 70.70 -23.01
C GLN A 197 54.72 70.07 -24.41
N VAL A 198 55.11 70.83 -25.45
CA VAL A 198 55.24 70.39 -26.85
C VAL A 198 56.71 70.41 -27.34
N GLY A 199 57.65 70.18 -26.42
CA GLY A 199 59.08 69.98 -26.75
C GLY A 199 59.97 71.23 -26.65
N CYS A 200 59.45 72.42 -26.38
CA CYS A 200 60.30 73.60 -26.17
C CYS A 200 61.11 73.47 -24.87
N SER A 201 62.43 73.29 -24.99
CA SER A 201 63.34 73.12 -23.84
C SER A 201 63.53 74.38 -22.98
N PHE A 202 62.98 75.52 -23.39
CA PHE A 202 63.20 76.80 -22.71
C PHE A 202 62.60 76.82 -21.30
N ARG A 203 63.42 77.20 -20.32
CA ARG A 203 62.99 77.61 -18.98
C ARG A 203 63.71 78.90 -18.63
N GLY A 204 62.98 79.89 -18.14
CA GLY A 204 63.53 81.18 -17.78
C GLY A 204 62.55 82.01 -16.98
N ILE A 205 63.07 83.11 -16.42
CA ILE A 205 62.26 84.15 -15.80
C ILE A 205 61.40 84.90 -16.83
N LYS A 206 60.32 85.51 -16.33
CA LYS A 206 59.11 85.90 -17.08
C LYS A 206 59.33 86.84 -18.28
N GLU A 207 60.42 87.58 -18.30
CA GLU A 207 60.74 88.55 -19.36
C GLU A 207 61.45 87.88 -20.55
N LYS A 208 62.47 87.06 -20.31
CA LYS A 208 63.16 86.28 -21.36
C LYS A 208 62.23 85.26 -22.04
N LEU A 209 61.13 84.87 -21.38
CA LEU A 209 60.06 84.06 -21.98
C LEU A 209 59.42 84.75 -23.19
N LYS A 210 59.07 86.04 -23.05
CA LYS A 210 58.31 86.81 -24.06
C LYS A 210 59.11 87.09 -25.33
N GLU A 211 60.41 87.29 -25.19
CA GLU A 211 61.32 87.50 -26.33
C GLU A 211 61.53 86.21 -27.13
N HIS A 212 61.63 85.06 -26.44
CA HIS A 212 61.65 83.74 -27.05
C HIS A 212 60.33 83.43 -27.79
N GLU A 213 59.19 83.67 -27.15
CA GLU A 213 57.84 83.49 -27.73
C GLU A 213 57.64 84.32 -29.02
N LYS A 214 58.18 85.55 -29.07
CA LYS A 214 58.03 86.44 -30.24
C LYS A 214 58.97 86.09 -31.41
N SER A 215 60.13 85.49 -31.12
CA SER A 215 61.16 85.14 -32.12
C SER A 215 61.05 83.71 -32.65
N SER A 216 60.47 82.78 -31.88
CA SER A 216 60.47 81.34 -32.19
C SER A 216 59.13 80.81 -32.72
N SER A 217 58.21 81.69 -33.10
CA SER A 217 56.81 81.36 -33.41
C SER A 217 56.61 80.33 -34.54
N SER A 218 57.44 80.35 -35.58
CA SER A 218 57.41 79.34 -36.66
C SER A 218 57.85 77.95 -36.17
N ALA A 219 58.86 77.89 -35.29
CA ALA A 219 59.30 76.64 -34.66
C ALA A 219 58.26 76.12 -33.67
N HIS A 220 57.60 76.99 -32.91
CA HIS A 220 56.47 76.61 -32.05
C HIS A 220 55.27 76.09 -32.86
N LEU A 221 54.94 76.70 -34.01
CA LEU A 221 53.91 76.20 -34.92
C LEU A 221 54.25 74.84 -35.52
N ALA A 222 55.50 74.61 -35.93
CA ALA A 222 55.95 73.31 -36.42
C ALA A 222 55.83 72.20 -35.34
N LEU A 223 56.22 72.51 -34.10
CA LEU A 223 56.05 71.61 -32.94
C LEU A 223 54.57 71.34 -32.63
N LEU A 224 53.70 72.35 -32.69
CA LEU A 224 52.26 72.17 -32.49
C LEU A 224 51.65 71.26 -33.57
N LEU A 225 52.03 71.45 -34.84
CA LEU A 225 51.54 70.62 -35.95
C LEU A 225 52.01 69.16 -35.83
N SER A 226 53.27 68.91 -35.45
CA SER A 226 53.74 67.53 -35.23
C SER A 226 53.01 66.87 -34.06
N VAL A 227 52.79 67.59 -32.95
CA VAL A 227 52.04 67.08 -31.80
C VAL A 227 50.57 66.82 -32.14
N VAL A 228 49.90 67.68 -32.93
CA VAL A 228 48.51 67.45 -33.36
C VAL A 228 48.41 66.27 -34.32
N ALA A 229 49.35 66.10 -35.24
CA ALA A 229 49.40 64.94 -36.13
C ALA A 229 49.64 63.63 -35.35
N GLU A 230 50.62 63.60 -34.44
CA GLU A 230 50.86 62.46 -33.57
C GLU A 230 49.69 62.15 -32.66
N GLN A 231 49.07 63.15 -32.02
CA GLN A 231 47.89 62.94 -31.18
C GLN A 231 46.69 62.44 -31.99
N GLY A 232 46.48 62.94 -33.21
CA GLY A 232 45.45 62.44 -34.12
C GLY A 232 45.65 60.97 -34.49
N SER A 233 46.89 60.57 -34.81
CA SER A 233 47.22 59.19 -35.16
C SER A 233 47.21 58.24 -33.94
N LYS A 234 47.77 58.66 -32.80
CA LYS A 234 47.78 57.89 -31.55
C LYS A 234 46.36 57.69 -31.04
N LYS A 235 45.63 58.79 -30.77
CA LYS A 235 44.27 58.73 -30.22
C LYS A 235 43.31 57.89 -31.06
N LYS A 236 43.45 57.90 -32.40
CA LYS A 236 42.63 57.07 -33.30
C LYS A 236 43.02 55.58 -33.27
N LYS A 237 44.31 55.24 -33.11
CA LYS A 237 44.75 53.86 -32.81
C LYS A 237 44.31 53.43 -31.43
N ASP A 238 44.53 54.26 -30.41
CA ASP A 238 44.20 53.96 -29.01
C ASP A 238 42.70 53.66 -28.85
N THR A 239 41.82 54.48 -29.44
CA THR A 239 40.36 54.19 -29.46
C THR A 239 40.01 52.91 -30.22
N SER A 240 40.74 52.58 -31.30
CA SER A 240 40.47 51.38 -32.10
C SER A 240 40.95 50.10 -31.41
N HIS A 241 42.04 50.18 -30.64
CA HIS A 241 42.48 49.09 -29.77
C HIS A 241 41.52 48.92 -28.58
N GLN A 242 41.16 49.99 -27.87
CA GLN A 242 40.18 49.88 -26.77
C GLN A 242 38.83 49.31 -27.22
N GLN A 243 38.37 49.63 -28.43
CA GLN A 243 37.16 49.02 -29.01
C GLN A 243 37.36 47.54 -29.37
N SER A 244 38.56 47.14 -29.79
CA SER A 244 38.91 45.73 -30.03
C SER A 244 38.95 44.94 -28.71
N ASP A 245 39.62 45.48 -27.69
CA ASP A 245 39.75 44.87 -26.37
C ASP A 245 38.37 44.72 -25.68
N GLU A 246 37.49 45.72 -25.83
CA GLU A 246 36.10 45.65 -25.34
C GLU A 246 35.27 44.60 -26.11
N LEU A 247 35.46 44.48 -27.42
CA LEU A 247 34.81 43.45 -28.24
C LEU A 247 35.28 42.04 -27.85
N GLU A 248 36.57 41.82 -27.65
CA GLU A 248 37.11 40.53 -27.19
C GLU A 248 36.60 40.17 -25.78
N GLN A 249 36.58 41.12 -24.84
CA GLN A 249 35.99 40.90 -23.51
C GLN A 249 34.49 40.55 -23.61
N ARG A 250 33.74 41.20 -24.49
CA ARG A 250 32.32 40.89 -24.72
C ARG A 250 32.11 39.52 -25.35
N ILE A 251 32.94 39.14 -26.33
CA ILE A 251 32.94 37.79 -26.92
C ILE A 251 33.19 36.76 -25.81
N GLN A 252 34.24 36.93 -25.01
CA GLN A 252 34.58 36.00 -23.95
C GLN A 252 33.47 35.85 -22.90
N VAL A 253 32.79 36.95 -22.55
CA VAL A 253 31.61 36.91 -21.67
C VAL A 253 30.46 36.14 -22.32
N THR A 254 30.19 36.33 -23.61
CA THR A 254 29.15 35.56 -24.31
C THR A 254 29.47 34.07 -24.45
N GLU A 255 30.73 33.69 -24.66
CA GLU A 255 31.17 32.29 -24.65
C GLU A 255 30.99 31.64 -23.27
N ASN A 256 31.33 32.36 -22.19
CA ASN A 256 31.12 31.91 -20.82
C ASN A 256 29.61 31.74 -20.50
N ILE A 257 28.75 32.62 -21.02
CA ILE A 257 27.30 32.47 -20.88
C ILE A 257 26.78 31.27 -21.70
N LEU A 258 27.24 31.09 -22.94
CA LEU A 258 26.84 29.98 -23.80
C LEU A 258 27.26 28.61 -23.24
N THR A 259 28.46 28.50 -22.67
CA THR A 259 28.93 27.25 -22.05
C THR A 259 28.16 26.89 -20.78
N VAL A 260 27.79 27.88 -19.94
CA VAL A 260 26.89 27.66 -18.80
C VAL A 260 25.49 27.25 -19.27
N LEU A 261 24.89 27.98 -20.21
CA LEU A 261 23.56 27.65 -20.74
C LEU A 261 23.50 26.28 -21.42
N ASN A 262 24.53 25.88 -22.17
CA ASN A 262 24.60 24.56 -22.77
C ASN A 262 24.64 23.46 -21.70
N ARG A 263 25.44 23.64 -20.64
CA ARG A 263 25.49 22.71 -19.51
C ARG A 263 24.17 22.66 -18.74
N GLU A 264 23.45 23.77 -18.61
CA GLU A 264 22.10 23.79 -18.01
C GLU A 264 21.08 23.06 -18.90
N MET A 265 21.13 23.22 -20.23
CA MET A 265 20.31 22.44 -21.16
C MET A 265 20.60 20.93 -21.07
N GLU A 266 21.87 20.53 -21.02
CA GLU A 266 22.27 19.12 -20.82
C GLU A 266 21.73 18.56 -19.50
N ASN A 267 21.85 19.30 -18.40
CA ASN A 267 21.28 18.93 -17.10
C ASN A 267 19.74 18.79 -17.16
N MET A 268 19.04 19.74 -17.79
CA MET A 268 17.57 19.68 -17.96
C MET A 268 17.15 18.50 -18.83
N HIS A 269 17.86 18.20 -19.92
CA HIS A 269 17.59 17.03 -20.76
C HIS A 269 17.79 15.72 -19.99
N ALA A 270 18.84 15.61 -19.17
CA ALA A 270 19.07 14.44 -18.31
C ALA A 270 17.96 14.26 -17.25
N GLN A 271 17.51 15.35 -16.62
CA GLN A 271 16.39 15.33 -15.67
C GLN A 271 15.08 14.90 -16.36
N LEU A 272 14.74 15.49 -17.51
CA LEU A 272 13.56 15.13 -18.29
C LEU A 272 13.58 13.68 -18.78
N ALA A 273 14.75 13.13 -19.12
CA ALA A 273 14.90 11.73 -19.47
C ALA A 273 14.59 10.81 -18.27
N SER A 274 15.17 11.11 -17.09
CA SER A 274 14.91 10.33 -15.87
C SER A 274 13.44 10.42 -15.43
N GLU A 275 12.83 11.60 -15.48
CA GLU A 275 11.42 11.78 -15.11
C GLU A 275 10.47 11.05 -16.08
N ARG A 276 10.79 11.00 -17.38
CA ARG A 276 10.04 10.19 -18.36
C ARG A 276 10.10 8.70 -18.02
N GLU A 277 11.28 8.18 -17.70
CA GLU A 277 11.45 6.78 -17.30
C GLU A 277 10.70 6.46 -15.98
N GLN A 278 10.84 7.31 -14.97
CA GLN A 278 10.11 7.18 -13.70
C GLN A 278 8.59 7.21 -13.91
N ASN A 279 8.08 8.06 -14.81
CA ASN A 279 6.66 8.09 -15.13
C ASN A 279 6.17 6.83 -15.87
N VAL A 280 6.98 6.22 -16.74
CA VAL A 280 6.66 4.91 -17.34
C VAL A 280 6.59 3.82 -16.25
N VAL A 281 7.53 3.78 -15.31
CA VAL A 281 7.50 2.83 -14.18
C VAL A 281 6.28 3.08 -13.28
N ARG A 282 5.97 4.33 -12.97
CA ARG A 282 4.79 4.75 -12.20
C ARG A 282 3.49 4.32 -12.89
N GLN A 283 3.37 4.52 -14.20
CA GLN A 283 2.19 4.14 -14.98
C GLN A 283 2.02 2.62 -15.08
N ARG A 284 3.12 1.85 -15.23
CA ARG A 284 3.08 0.38 -15.13
C ARG A 284 2.59 -0.09 -13.75
N ARG A 285 3.08 0.54 -12.67
CA ARG A 285 2.63 0.24 -11.29
C ARG A 285 1.17 0.61 -11.06
N MET A 286 0.68 1.68 -11.67
CA MET A 286 -0.72 2.11 -11.62
C MET A 286 -1.63 1.04 -12.25
N ARG A 287 -1.36 0.62 -13.50
CA ARG A 287 -2.10 -0.47 -14.18
C ARG A 287 -2.08 -1.80 -13.43
N ALA A 288 -0.95 -2.13 -12.81
CA ALA A 288 -0.82 -3.32 -11.96
C ALA A 288 -1.61 -3.24 -10.64
N MET A 289 -2.05 -2.04 -10.21
CA MET A 289 -2.99 -1.87 -9.11
C MET A 289 -4.44 -1.82 -9.60
N GLU A 290 -4.72 -1.22 -10.76
CA GLU A 290 -6.04 -1.22 -11.41
C GLU A 290 -6.54 -2.66 -11.61
N HIS A 291 -5.74 -3.54 -12.22
CA HIS A 291 -6.09 -4.96 -12.36
C HIS A 291 -6.27 -5.72 -11.03
N LYS A 292 -5.64 -5.26 -9.94
CA LYS A 292 -5.86 -5.84 -8.60
C LYS A 292 -7.17 -5.36 -8.00
N ILE A 293 -7.54 -4.09 -8.22
CA ILE A 293 -8.83 -3.53 -7.83
C ILE A 293 -9.96 -4.27 -8.55
N ASP A 294 -9.84 -4.51 -9.86
CA ASP A 294 -10.81 -5.30 -10.64
C ASP A 294 -10.93 -6.73 -10.11
N SER A 295 -9.80 -7.39 -9.82
CA SER A 295 -9.76 -8.73 -9.24
C SER A 295 -10.43 -8.80 -7.86
N TYR A 296 -10.21 -7.80 -7.00
CA TYR A 296 -10.87 -7.71 -5.71
C TYR A 296 -12.37 -7.38 -5.82
N HIS A 297 -12.79 -6.50 -6.73
CA HIS A 297 -14.21 -6.24 -6.99
C HIS A 297 -14.94 -7.50 -7.48
N HIS A 298 -14.33 -8.28 -8.38
CA HIS A 298 -14.92 -9.55 -8.82
C HIS A 298 -15.00 -10.57 -7.67
N ALA A 299 -13.96 -10.67 -6.84
CA ALA A 299 -13.97 -11.54 -5.66
C ALA A 299 -15.04 -11.12 -4.62
N LEU A 300 -15.26 -9.82 -4.43
CA LEU A 300 -16.32 -9.28 -3.56
C LEU A 300 -17.71 -9.60 -4.10
N ALA A 301 -17.98 -9.35 -5.39
CA ALA A 301 -19.28 -9.68 -6.00
C ALA A 301 -19.62 -11.18 -5.88
N MET A 302 -18.63 -12.06 -6.05
CA MET A 302 -18.80 -13.50 -5.83
C MET A 302 -19.03 -13.86 -4.35
N LYS A 303 -18.54 -13.05 -3.39
CA LYS A 303 -18.83 -13.21 -1.97
C LYS A 303 -20.21 -12.70 -1.59
N ASP A 304 -20.69 -11.62 -2.18
CA ASP A 304 -22.06 -11.11 -1.96
C ASP A 304 -23.11 -12.14 -2.41
N VAL A 305 -22.88 -12.83 -3.53
CA VAL A 305 -23.74 -13.96 -3.95
C VAL A 305 -23.75 -15.09 -2.91
N GLN A 306 -22.57 -15.49 -2.40
CA GLN A 306 -22.47 -16.53 -1.36
C GLN A 306 -23.12 -16.10 -0.03
N ILE A 307 -23.02 -14.83 0.36
CA ILE A 307 -23.66 -14.29 1.55
C ILE A 307 -25.20 -14.32 1.41
N ASN A 308 -25.73 -13.95 0.24
CA ASN A 308 -27.17 -14.04 -0.03
C ASN A 308 -27.68 -15.49 -0.05
N GLU A 309 -26.94 -16.43 -0.64
CA GLU A 309 -27.27 -17.86 -0.60
C GLU A 309 -27.30 -18.40 0.85
N LEU A 310 -26.28 -18.06 1.65
CA LEU A 310 -26.22 -18.43 3.07
C LEU A 310 -27.34 -17.79 3.89
N SER A 311 -27.70 -16.53 3.61
CA SER A 311 -28.81 -15.83 4.26
C SER A 311 -30.15 -16.52 3.99
N LEU A 312 -30.43 -16.89 2.73
CA LEU A 312 -31.62 -17.65 2.36
C LEU A 312 -31.63 -19.04 3.02
N ARG A 313 -30.47 -19.70 3.13
CA ARG A 313 -30.34 -21.00 3.80
C ARG A 313 -30.57 -20.90 5.32
N LEU A 314 -30.07 -19.84 5.97
CA LEU A 314 -30.30 -19.58 7.40
C LEU A 314 -31.79 -19.33 7.66
N GLN A 315 -32.42 -18.44 6.88
CA GLN A 315 -33.86 -18.17 6.99
C GLN A 315 -34.72 -19.44 6.81
N ALA A 316 -34.31 -20.33 5.90
CA ALA A 316 -34.99 -21.62 5.69
C ALA A 316 -34.76 -22.61 6.84
N LEU A 317 -33.67 -22.50 7.61
CA LEU A 317 -33.39 -23.33 8.79
C LEU A 317 -34.10 -22.80 10.04
N GLU A 318 -34.15 -21.48 10.24
CA GLU A 318 -34.91 -20.82 11.32
C GLU A 318 -36.41 -21.15 11.27
N GLN A 319 -36.94 -21.42 10.07
CA GLN A 319 -38.36 -21.66 9.81
C GLN A 319 -38.68 -23.16 9.63
N ALA A 320 -37.68 -24.04 9.73
CA ALA A 320 -37.86 -25.49 9.63
C ALA A 320 -38.19 -26.12 10.99
N THR A 321 -39.36 -26.76 11.08
CA THR A 321 -39.73 -27.62 12.22
C THR A 321 -39.41 -29.08 11.94
N TYR A 322 -39.26 -29.88 13.00
CA TYR A 322 -38.73 -31.25 12.98
C TYR A 322 -39.55 -32.24 13.81
N ASP A 323 -40.80 -31.89 14.13
CA ASP A 323 -41.76 -32.61 14.97
C ASP A 323 -43.08 -32.92 14.23
N GLY A 324 -43.17 -32.55 12.94
CA GLY A 324 -44.39 -32.66 12.13
C GLY A 324 -45.45 -31.58 12.39
N VAL A 325 -45.20 -30.61 13.28
CA VAL A 325 -46.07 -29.45 13.51
C VAL A 325 -45.48 -28.25 12.77
N PHE A 326 -46.30 -27.50 12.03
CA PHE A 326 -45.83 -26.35 11.26
C PHE A 326 -46.85 -25.21 11.28
N VAL A 327 -46.37 -23.99 11.56
CA VAL A 327 -47.20 -22.78 11.69
C VAL A 327 -46.74 -21.74 10.68
N TRP A 328 -47.54 -21.52 9.63
CA TRP A 328 -47.19 -20.58 8.57
C TRP A 328 -47.86 -19.22 8.77
N ARG A 329 -47.07 -18.22 9.17
CA ARG A 329 -47.52 -16.81 9.22
C ARG A 329 -47.39 -16.15 7.84
N ILE A 330 -48.51 -15.84 7.19
CA ILE A 330 -48.55 -15.07 5.94
C ILE A 330 -48.69 -13.57 6.28
N THR A 331 -47.67 -12.77 6.00
CA THR A 331 -47.69 -11.30 6.17
C THR A 331 -48.29 -10.59 4.95
N ASN A 332 -48.78 -9.35 5.11
CA ASN A 332 -49.34 -8.51 4.05
C ASN A 332 -50.47 -9.18 3.24
N LEU A 333 -51.36 -9.91 3.93
CA LEU A 333 -52.39 -10.74 3.31
C LEU A 333 -53.24 -9.99 2.28
N THR A 334 -53.71 -8.78 2.60
CA THR A 334 -54.52 -7.95 1.70
C THR A 334 -53.84 -7.65 0.37
N GLN A 335 -52.54 -7.31 0.40
CA GLN A 335 -51.74 -7.09 -0.80
C GLN A 335 -51.62 -8.38 -1.61
N ARG A 336 -51.22 -9.48 -0.97
CA ARG A 336 -51.05 -10.78 -1.65
C ARG A 336 -52.34 -11.33 -2.24
N CYS A 337 -53.50 -11.05 -1.63
CA CYS A 337 -54.81 -11.35 -2.20
C CYS A 337 -55.06 -10.52 -3.48
N GLN A 338 -54.75 -9.22 -3.46
CA GLN A 338 -54.87 -8.37 -4.65
C GLN A 338 -53.90 -8.82 -5.77
N ASP A 339 -52.65 -9.18 -5.43
CA ASP A 339 -51.67 -9.72 -6.37
C ASP A 339 -52.15 -11.04 -7.02
N ALA A 340 -52.88 -11.88 -6.25
CA ALA A 340 -53.48 -13.13 -6.74
C ALA A 340 -54.76 -12.92 -7.57
N ILE A 341 -55.54 -11.86 -7.30
CA ILE A 341 -56.69 -11.43 -8.11
C ILE A 341 -56.20 -10.83 -9.43
N ASN A 342 -55.18 -9.99 -9.39
CA ASN A 342 -54.55 -9.36 -10.55
C ASN A 342 -53.69 -10.33 -11.39
N GLY A 343 -53.53 -11.58 -10.95
CA GLY A 343 -52.72 -12.60 -11.62
C GLY A 343 -51.20 -12.41 -11.53
N GLN A 344 -50.72 -11.43 -10.76
CA GLN A 344 -49.29 -11.14 -10.57
C GLN A 344 -48.60 -12.20 -9.70
N SER A 345 -49.30 -12.76 -8.71
CA SER A 345 -48.78 -13.86 -7.87
C SER A 345 -49.90 -14.81 -7.48
N THR A 346 -50.14 -15.84 -8.31
CA THR A 346 -51.30 -16.74 -8.17
C THR A 346 -51.19 -17.75 -7.03
N SER A 347 -49.97 -18.10 -6.59
CA SER A 347 -49.75 -19.05 -5.50
C SER A 347 -48.49 -18.74 -4.70
N LEU A 348 -48.53 -18.94 -3.39
CA LEU A 348 -47.39 -18.82 -2.49
C LEU A 348 -46.98 -20.21 -1.98
N TYR A 349 -45.69 -20.40 -1.72
CA TYR A 349 -45.16 -21.57 -1.02
C TYR A 349 -44.80 -21.20 0.43
N SER A 350 -44.99 -22.14 1.34
CA SER A 350 -44.43 -22.04 2.69
C SER A 350 -42.94 -22.39 2.69
N PRO A 351 -42.21 -22.00 3.76
CA PRO A 351 -40.98 -22.68 4.17
C PRO A 351 -41.15 -24.20 4.23
N ALA A 352 -40.03 -24.92 4.06
CA ALA A 352 -40.02 -26.37 4.16
C ALA A 352 -39.88 -26.82 5.62
N PHE A 353 -40.65 -27.84 6.00
CA PHE A 353 -40.66 -28.44 7.33
C PHE A 353 -40.52 -29.96 7.24
N TYR A 354 -40.25 -30.62 8.37
CA TYR A 354 -39.98 -32.04 8.45
C TYR A 354 -40.90 -32.74 9.45
N SER A 355 -41.36 -33.93 9.07
CA SER A 355 -42.19 -34.81 9.91
C SER A 355 -41.46 -35.39 11.14
N ALA A 356 -40.13 -35.41 11.10
CA ALA A 356 -39.23 -35.77 12.19
C ALA A 356 -37.83 -35.19 11.89
N LYS A 357 -36.89 -35.20 12.85
CA LYS A 357 -35.47 -34.81 12.65
C LYS A 357 -34.81 -35.47 11.43
N TYR A 358 -35.20 -36.71 11.11
CA TYR A 358 -34.74 -37.49 9.96
C TYR A 358 -35.91 -37.95 9.07
N GLY A 359 -37.04 -37.24 9.12
CA GLY A 359 -38.29 -37.59 8.44
C GLY A 359 -38.46 -36.96 7.06
N TYR A 360 -39.60 -37.25 6.43
CA TYR A 360 -40.02 -36.66 5.15
C TYR A 360 -40.03 -35.14 5.25
N LYS A 361 -39.49 -34.49 4.21
CA LYS A 361 -39.56 -33.05 3.98
C LYS A 361 -40.86 -32.69 3.27
N ALA A 362 -41.49 -31.58 3.64
CA ALA A 362 -42.71 -31.10 3.00
C ALA A 362 -42.78 -29.56 2.98
N CYS A 363 -43.66 -29.02 2.16
CA CYS A 363 -44.12 -27.63 2.23
C CYS A 363 -45.62 -27.54 1.94
N LEU A 364 -46.20 -26.38 2.21
CA LEU A 364 -47.56 -26.03 1.81
C LEU A 364 -47.52 -25.11 0.58
N ARG A 365 -48.54 -25.20 -0.28
CA ARG A 365 -48.77 -24.25 -1.38
C ARG A 365 -50.19 -23.70 -1.29
N ILE A 366 -50.34 -22.39 -1.16
CA ILE A 366 -51.63 -21.71 -1.04
C ILE A 366 -51.92 -20.86 -2.26
N TYR A 367 -53.18 -20.78 -2.66
CA TYR A 367 -53.71 -19.92 -3.70
C TYR A 367 -54.80 -19.06 -3.06
N LEU A 368 -54.48 -17.78 -2.82
CA LEU A 368 -55.35 -16.86 -2.09
C LEU A 368 -56.63 -16.51 -2.87
N ASN A 369 -56.58 -16.62 -4.20
CA ASN A 369 -57.73 -16.49 -5.12
C ASN A 369 -58.17 -17.86 -5.69
N GLY A 370 -57.82 -18.95 -5.01
CA GLY A 370 -58.22 -20.32 -5.34
C GLY A 370 -57.55 -20.95 -6.56
N ASP A 371 -57.66 -22.28 -6.65
CA ASP A 371 -57.20 -23.09 -7.78
C ASP A 371 -58.27 -24.13 -8.18
N GLY A 372 -58.18 -24.64 -9.41
CA GLY A 372 -59.13 -25.62 -9.95
C GLY A 372 -60.59 -25.23 -9.75
N ALA A 373 -61.38 -26.11 -9.14
CA ALA A 373 -62.80 -25.90 -8.85
C ALA A 373 -63.09 -24.81 -7.79
N GLY A 374 -62.09 -24.41 -7.00
CA GLY A 374 -62.22 -23.33 -5.99
C GLY A 374 -61.78 -21.94 -6.49
N ARG A 375 -61.32 -21.83 -7.74
CA ARG A 375 -60.79 -20.59 -8.32
C ARG A 375 -61.82 -19.45 -8.27
N GLY A 376 -61.38 -18.28 -7.80
CA GLY A 376 -62.21 -17.08 -7.66
C GLY A 376 -63.25 -17.12 -6.54
N THR A 377 -63.33 -18.19 -5.75
CA THR A 377 -64.40 -18.38 -4.73
C THR A 377 -63.89 -18.83 -3.37
N HIS A 378 -62.79 -19.58 -3.31
CA HIS A 378 -62.23 -20.15 -2.08
C HIS A 378 -60.72 -19.99 -2.03
N VAL A 379 -60.13 -19.98 -0.83
CA VAL A 379 -58.69 -20.18 -0.67
C VAL A 379 -58.39 -21.67 -0.88
N SER A 380 -57.47 -22.00 -1.78
CA SER A 380 -57.05 -23.40 -2.03
C SER A 380 -55.67 -23.64 -1.42
N LEU A 381 -55.51 -24.75 -0.69
CA LEU A 381 -54.29 -25.09 0.04
C LEU A 381 -53.91 -26.56 -0.20
N PHE A 382 -52.65 -26.77 -0.59
CA PHE A 382 -52.10 -28.08 -0.93
C PHE A 382 -50.91 -28.42 -0.04
N PHE A 383 -50.77 -29.70 0.33
CA PHE A 383 -49.58 -30.25 0.98
C PHE A 383 -48.71 -30.93 -0.08
N ALA A 384 -47.42 -30.57 -0.15
CA ALA A 384 -46.46 -31.10 -1.11
C ALA A 384 -45.30 -31.78 -0.38
N VAL A 385 -45.10 -33.08 -0.64
CA VAL A 385 -43.90 -33.79 -0.20
C VAL A 385 -42.74 -33.36 -1.10
N MET A 386 -41.60 -33.01 -0.48
CA MET A 386 -40.38 -32.58 -1.16
C MET A 386 -39.30 -33.64 -1.04
N LYS A 387 -38.31 -33.63 -1.95
CA LYS A 387 -37.11 -34.44 -1.80
C LYS A 387 -36.32 -34.01 -0.55
N GLY A 388 -36.16 -34.92 0.40
CA GLY A 388 -35.36 -34.77 1.61
C GLY A 388 -33.97 -35.39 1.47
N GLU A 389 -33.14 -35.18 2.50
CA GLU A 389 -31.78 -35.77 2.59
C GLU A 389 -31.83 -37.24 3.03
N TYR A 390 -32.89 -37.63 3.76
CA TYR A 390 -33.04 -38.96 4.38
C TYR A 390 -34.02 -39.88 3.63
N ASP A 391 -34.53 -39.47 2.46
CA ASP A 391 -35.57 -40.18 1.70
C ASP A 391 -35.27 -41.66 1.43
N ALA A 392 -34.00 -42.02 1.29
CA ALA A 392 -33.54 -43.40 1.08
C ALA A 392 -33.76 -44.33 2.28
N PHE A 393 -33.97 -43.76 3.48
CA PHE A 393 -34.25 -44.50 4.72
C PHE A 393 -35.74 -44.47 5.12
N LEU A 394 -36.59 -43.85 4.30
CA LEU A 394 -38.01 -43.66 4.56
C LEU A 394 -38.88 -44.61 3.74
N PHE A 395 -40.03 -45.00 4.28
CA PHE A 395 -40.97 -45.87 3.59
C PHE A 395 -41.77 -45.08 2.54
N TRP A 396 -41.83 -45.59 1.30
CA TRP A 396 -42.59 -44.99 0.20
C TRP A 396 -43.70 -45.93 -0.29
N PRO A 397 -44.83 -45.40 -0.81
CA PRO A 397 -45.21 -43.99 -0.84
C PRO A 397 -45.49 -43.43 0.57
N PHE A 398 -45.55 -42.09 0.69
CA PHE A 398 -45.92 -41.39 1.92
C PHE A 398 -47.34 -41.77 2.37
N LYS A 399 -47.50 -42.18 3.63
CA LYS A 399 -48.77 -42.70 4.21
C LYS A 399 -49.24 -41.98 5.48
N HIS A 400 -48.55 -40.91 5.90
CA HIS A 400 -48.90 -40.22 7.13
C HIS A 400 -50.15 -39.36 6.94
N LYS A 401 -51.06 -39.36 7.93
CA LYS A 401 -52.27 -38.53 7.90
C LYS A 401 -51.90 -37.06 8.12
N VAL A 402 -52.04 -36.24 7.08
CA VAL A 402 -51.94 -34.78 7.18
C VAL A 402 -53.25 -34.24 7.76
N ASN A 403 -53.18 -33.46 8.83
CA ASN A 403 -54.31 -32.68 9.35
C ASN A 403 -54.00 -31.20 9.14
N ILE A 404 -54.94 -30.45 8.56
CA ILE A 404 -54.81 -29.00 8.36
C ILE A 404 -55.94 -28.32 9.15
N PRO A 405 -55.73 -27.98 10.44
CA PRO A 405 -56.74 -27.29 11.23
C PRO A 405 -56.86 -25.83 10.81
N HIS A 406 -58.08 -25.34 10.60
CA HIS A 406 -58.34 -23.95 10.22
C HIS A 406 -58.47 -23.05 11.45
N SER A 407 -57.34 -22.73 12.09
CA SER A 407 -57.29 -21.79 13.22
C SER A 407 -57.12 -20.35 12.73
N HIS A 408 -58.21 -19.56 12.75
CA HIS A 408 -58.13 -18.11 12.55
C HIS A 408 -57.39 -17.44 13.72
N PHE A 409 -56.10 -17.13 13.54
CA PHE A 409 -55.40 -16.13 14.33
C PHE A 409 -55.18 -14.87 13.49
N PHE A 410 -56.20 -14.02 13.46
CA PHE A 410 -56.03 -12.61 13.11
C PHE A 410 -55.43 -11.89 14.33
N VAL A 411 -54.34 -11.15 14.11
CA VAL A 411 -53.69 -10.22 15.03
C VAL A 411 -53.31 -8.98 14.23
#